data_AF-A0A453PXH9-F1
#
_entry.id   AF-A0A453PXH9-F1
#
_cell.length_a   1.000
_cell.length_b   1.000
_cell.length_c   1.000
_cell.angle_alpha   90.00
_cell.angle_beta   90.00
_cell.angle_gamma   90.00
#
_symmetry.space_group_name_H-M   'P 1'
#
loop_
_entity.id
_entity.type
_entity.pdbx_description
1 polymer ?
#
loop_
_entity_poly.entity_id
_entity_poly.type
_entity_poly.pdbx_seq_one_letter_code
_entity_poly.pdbx_strand_id
1 'polypeptide(L)'
;WCSFLPSVDRWRHRDFRDGRALFSGVPEGSSYAPDDYDPRDFAGEFAVCDPLYRRYRLLPPISDELAVLVHQPDIVNFEPFLAPPGDDEDPTSFRVMCLAQCTTKLVLFVFSSGAGEWHAVTFDGWIALVTSPGNQVPDAHLTWASERYYVHKCFCWAVSPSNKLLMLDTHTMEFSAVDLPRQHVPGQMIPMMAFVEAGEGRLAMFTLMNRIDNDYSKLQKDGDGANKCHPVATISLPLGYRYTIMDVAGGYLLLQGIPENLHSAPLPERPDFDCFSLNLQTLQLEWFCANKYMIGGAPLYAGFPPSLTPPTV
;
A
#
# COMPACT_ATOMS: atom_id res chain seq x y z
N TRP A 1 10.40 2.07 16.33
CA TRP A 1 9.10 2.64 16.70
C TRP A 1 8.48 1.79 17.80
N CYS A 2 7.67 2.36 18.70
CA CYS A 2 6.96 1.63 19.77
C CYS A 2 7.82 0.72 20.69
N SER A 3 8.89 1.25 21.31
CA SER A 3 9.79 0.50 22.22
C SER A 3 9.13 -0.03 23.51
N PHE A 4 7.85 0.29 23.73
CA PHE A 4 7.05 -0.16 24.86
C PHE A 4 6.27 -1.45 24.54
N LEU A 5 6.34 -1.98 23.31
CA LEU A 5 5.85 -3.32 23.00
C LEU A 5 6.72 -4.37 23.73
N PRO A 6 6.10 -5.41 24.31
CA PRO A 6 6.85 -6.50 24.91
C PRO A 6 7.61 -7.26 23.83
N SER A 7 8.86 -7.65 24.12
CA SER A 7 9.72 -8.41 23.19
C SER A 7 9.85 -7.74 21.82
N VAL A 8 10.48 -6.56 21.78
CA VAL A 8 10.62 -5.72 20.57
C VAL A 8 11.12 -6.52 19.36
N ASP A 9 12.04 -7.46 19.59
CA ASP A 9 12.63 -8.33 18.55
C ASP A 9 11.66 -9.38 17.96
N ARG A 10 10.38 -9.37 18.37
CA ARG A 10 9.32 -10.24 17.81
C ARG A 10 8.37 -9.50 16.86
N TRP A 11 8.43 -8.17 16.78
CA TRP A 11 7.38 -7.36 16.13
C TRP A 11 7.83 -6.60 14.89
N ARG A 12 7.43 -7.04 13.70
CA ARG A 12 7.71 -6.30 12.47
C ARG A 12 6.66 -5.22 12.24
N HIS A 13 7.08 -3.97 11.99
CA HIS A 13 6.17 -2.90 11.59
C HIS A 13 5.53 -3.20 10.24
N ARG A 14 4.23 -2.96 10.09
CA ARG A 14 3.47 -3.29 8.87
C ARG A 14 2.77 -2.08 8.26
N ASP A 15 2.12 -1.26 9.09
CA ASP A 15 1.34 -0.13 8.60
C ASP A 15 1.23 0.96 9.64
N PHE A 16 0.96 2.18 9.19
CA PHE A 16 0.66 3.31 10.06
C PHE A 16 -0.51 4.10 9.50
N ARG A 17 -1.55 4.28 10.30
CA ARG A 17 -2.76 5.01 9.90
C ARG A 17 -3.48 5.54 11.10
N ASP A 18 -4.10 6.71 10.95
CA ASP A 18 -4.92 7.34 11.97
C ASP A 18 -4.20 7.33 13.33
N GLY A 19 -2.96 7.82 13.36
CA GLY A 19 -2.14 7.88 14.57
C GLY A 19 -1.75 6.53 15.18
N ARG A 20 -2.07 5.39 14.57
CA ARG A 20 -1.82 4.04 15.08
C ARG A 20 -0.80 3.31 14.22
N ALA A 21 0.05 2.54 14.88
CA ALA A 21 1.04 1.68 14.23
C ALA A 21 0.65 0.21 14.37
N LEU A 22 0.62 -0.51 13.25
CA LEU A 22 0.37 -1.95 13.21
C LEU A 22 1.68 -2.73 13.15
N PHE A 23 1.76 -3.78 13.94
CA PHE A 23 2.85 -4.73 13.96
C PHE A 23 2.32 -6.15 13.80
N SER A 24 3.08 -6.99 13.12
CA SER A 24 2.86 -8.42 13.05
C SER A 24 3.97 -9.19 13.77
N GLY A 25 3.64 -10.31 14.37
CA GLY A 25 4.62 -11.25 14.91
C GLY A 25 5.53 -11.77 13.80
N VAL A 26 6.83 -11.84 14.08
CA VAL A 26 7.84 -12.49 13.25
C VAL A 26 7.76 -14.01 13.51
N PRO A 27 7.54 -14.87 12.49
CA PRO A 27 7.48 -16.31 12.67
C PRO A 27 8.75 -16.88 13.32
N GLU A 28 8.62 -17.91 14.16
CA GLU A 28 9.78 -18.59 14.77
C GLU A 28 10.72 -19.13 13.69
N GLY A 29 12.01 -18.78 13.78
CA GLY A 29 13.04 -19.20 12.82
C GLY A 29 13.30 -18.22 11.67
N SER A 30 12.50 -17.15 11.54
CA SER A 30 12.78 -16.03 10.63
C SER A 30 13.62 -14.95 11.33
N SER A 31 14.56 -14.32 10.64
CA SER A 31 15.41 -13.29 11.21
C SER A 31 14.82 -11.89 11.03
N TYR A 32 15.30 -10.98 11.89
CA TYR A 32 14.94 -9.57 11.86
C TYR A 32 15.72 -8.76 10.80
N ALA A 33 16.56 -9.41 10.00
CA ALA A 33 17.35 -8.71 8.99
C ALA A 33 16.41 -8.06 7.95
N PRO A 34 16.69 -6.83 7.49
CA PRO A 34 15.89 -6.16 6.47
C PRO A 34 15.71 -6.99 5.19
N ASP A 35 16.67 -7.87 4.89
CA ASP A 35 16.70 -8.72 3.69
C ASP A 35 15.97 -10.06 3.87
N ASP A 36 15.44 -10.36 5.06
CA ASP A 36 14.79 -11.63 5.42
C ASP A 36 13.26 -11.49 5.56
N TYR A 37 12.70 -10.50 4.88
CA TYR A 37 11.25 -10.36 4.74
C TYR A 37 10.76 -11.22 3.58
N ASP A 38 10.13 -12.35 3.89
CA ASP A 38 9.35 -13.07 2.90
C ASP A 38 7.90 -12.52 2.89
N PRO A 39 7.44 -11.87 1.82
CA PRO A 39 6.05 -11.42 1.71
C PRO A 39 5.05 -12.57 1.73
N ARG A 40 5.49 -13.82 1.59
CA ARG A 40 4.65 -15.02 1.65
C ARG A 40 4.38 -15.50 3.07
N ASP A 41 5.07 -14.93 4.07
CA ASP A 41 4.91 -15.33 5.45
C ASP A 41 3.54 -14.91 6.02
N PHE A 42 2.69 -15.90 6.28
CA PHE A 42 1.49 -15.71 7.08
C PHE A 42 1.85 -15.33 8.52
N ALA A 43 1.38 -14.17 8.96
CA ALA A 43 1.48 -13.77 10.36
C ALA A 43 0.15 -14.03 11.07
N GLY A 44 0.18 -14.80 12.17
CA GLY A 44 -0.99 -15.09 13.00
C GLY A 44 -1.20 -14.12 14.16
N GLU A 45 -0.17 -13.36 14.55
CA GLU A 45 -0.17 -12.49 15.72
C GLU A 45 -0.01 -11.02 15.34
N PHE A 46 -0.77 -10.15 16.00
CA PHE A 46 -0.80 -8.73 15.70
C PHE A 46 -0.83 -7.87 16.95
N ALA A 47 -0.20 -6.70 16.85
CA ALA A 47 -0.25 -5.66 17.86
C ALA A 47 -0.55 -4.30 17.20
N VAL A 48 -1.52 -3.58 17.77
CA VAL A 48 -1.80 -2.19 17.39
C VAL A 48 -1.30 -1.28 18.49
N CYS A 49 -0.48 -0.32 18.13
CA CYS A 49 0.13 0.63 19.04
C CYS A 49 -0.41 2.03 18.81
N ASP A 50 -0.60 2.74 19.92
CA ASP A 50 -0.72 4.18 19.97
C ASP A 50 0.64 4.75 20.44
N PRO A 51 1.51 5.19 19.51
CA PRO A 51 2.84 5.70 19.85
C PRO A 51 2.78 7.00 20.66
N LEU A 52 1.73 7.82 20.50
CA LEU A 52 1.59 9.10 21.19
C LEU A 52 1.37 8.89 22.69
N TYR A 53 0.50 7.94 23.04
CA TYR A 53 0.19 7.62 24.44
C TYR A 53 0.98 6.44 25.00
N ARG A 54 1.88 5.86 24.21
CA ARG A 54 2.68 4.68 24.56
C ARG A 54 1.83 3.49 25.01
N ARG A 55 0.70 3.28 24.33
CA ARG A 55 -0.24 2.17 24.61
C ARG A 55 -0.18 1.17 23.47
N TYR A 56 -0.49 -0.08 23.77
CA TYR A 56 -0.63 -1.12 22.76
C TYR A 56 -1.80 -2.04 23.11
N ARG A 57 -2.35 -2.69 22.09
CA ARG A 57 -3.34 -3.76 22.21
C ARG A 57 -2.84 -4.94 21.39
N LEU A 58 -2.62 -6.07 22.06
CA LEU A 58 -2.43 -7.36 21.39
C LEU A 58 -3.79 -7.85 20.89
N LEU A 59 -3.83 -8.31 19.66
CA LEU A 59 -5.04 -8.87 19.09
C LEU A 59 -5.09 -10.37 19.39
N PRO A 60 -6.30 -10.97 19.49
CA PRO A 60 -6.38 -12.43 19.43
C PRO A 60 -5.72 -12.90 18.13
N PRO A 61 -5.08 -14.08 18.12
CA PRO A 61 -4.55 -14.62 16.88
C PRO A 61 -5.68 -14.91 15.89
N ILE A 62 -5.36 -14.94 14.60
CA ILE A 62 -6.29 -15.49 13.60
C ILE A 62 -6.53 -16.96 13.98
N SER A 63 -7.79 -17.35 14.18
CA SER A 63 -8.13 -18.70 14.61
C SER A 63 -7.74 -19.74 13.57
N ASP A 64 -7.45 -20.96 14.00
CA ASP A 64 -7.09 -22.07 13.09
C ASP A 64 -8.19 -22.33 12.05
N GLU A 65 -9.46 -22.14 12.43
CA GLU A 65 -10.62 -22.26 11.54
C GLU A 65 -10.62 -21.24 10.38
N LEU A 66 -10.08 -20.05 10.61
CA LEU A 66 -9.90 -19.06 9.56
C LEU A 66 -8.58 -19.27 8.82
N ALA A 67 -7.51 -19.66 9.53
CA ALA A 67 -6.20 -19.88 8.95
C ALA A 67 -6.22 -20.99 7.88
N VAL A 68 -7.08 -22.03 8.01
CA VAL A 68 -7.23 -23.08 6.99
C VAL A 68 -7.76 -22.59 5.64
N LEU A 69 -8.29 -21.36 5.55
CA LEU A 69 -8.71 -20.77 4.27
C LEU A 69 -7.54 -20.50 3.33
N VAL A 70 -6.33 -20.37 3.87
CA VAL A 70 -5.09 -20.16 3.14
C VAL A 70 -4.10 -21.27 3.45
N HIS A 71 -3.39 -21.74 2.43
CA HIS A 71 -2.30 -22.69 2.61
C HIS A 71 -0.97 -21.95 2.40
N GLN A 72 -0.07 -21.99 3.38
CA GLN A 72 1.22 -21.27 3.35
C GLN A 72 1.95 -21.37 2.00
N PRO A 73 2.11 -22.57 1.38
CA PRO A 73 2.85 -22.70 0.13
C PRO A 73 2.21 -21.97 -1.05
N ASP A 74 0.91 -21.68 -0.97
CA ASP A 74 0.14 -21.02 -2.02
C ASP A 74 0.12 -19.50 -1.86
N ILE A 75 0.55 -18.96 -0.72
CA ILE A 75 0.57 -17.51 -0.45
C ILE A 75 1.69 -16.90 -1.30
N VAL A 76 1.31 -15.93 -2.13
CA VAL A 76 2.21 -15.12 -2.95
C VAL A 76 2.53 -13.81 -2.23
N ASN A 77 1.57 -13.26 -1.50
CA ASN A 77 1.74 -12.05 -0.70
C ASN A 77 0.74 -12.02 0.46
N PHE A 78 1.20 -11.64 1.65
CA PHE A 78 0.41 -11.47 2.85
C PHE A 78 0.59 -10.05 3.40
N GLU A 79 -0.43 -9.22 3.22
CA GLU A 79 -0.36 -7.79 3.47
C GLU A 79 -1.32 -7.38 4.60
N PRO A 80 -0.84 -7.22 5.85
CA PRO A 80 -1.63 -6.70 6.97
C PRO A 80 -1.56 -5.18 7.07
N PHE A 81 -2.69 -4.55 7.37
CA PHE A 81 -2.86 -3.10 7.40
C PHE A 81 -4.01 -2.63 8.27
N LEU A 82 -4.02 -1.33 8.57
CA LEU A 82 -5.06 -0.65 9.32
C LEU A 82 -6.12 -0.11 8.38
N ALA A 83 -7.37 -0.25 8.80
CA ALA A 83 -8.51 0.36 8.15
C ALA A 83 -9.28 1.25 9.13
N PRO A 84 -9.82 2.38 8.64
CA PRO A 84 -10.67 3.23 9.47
C PRO A 84 -11.91 2.46 9.92
N PRO A 85 -12.58 2.88 11.01
CA PRO A 85 -13.86 2.31 11.41
C PRO A 85 -14.94 2.51 10.32
N GLY A 86 -15.99 1.69 10.36
CA GLY A 86 -17.19 1.94 9.58
C GLY A 86 -17.92 3.20 10.04
N ASP A 87 -18.75 3.80 9.18
CA ASP A 87 -19.47 5.05 9.49
C ASP A 87 -20.36 4.95 10.75
N ASP A 88 -20.87 3.75 11.05
CA ASP A 88 -21.73 3.46 12.21
C ASP A 88 -20.94 2.98 13.45
N GLU A 89 -19.61 2.79 13.33
CA GLU A 89 -18.76 2.35 14.44
C GLU A 89 -18.23 3.53 15.26
N ASP A 90 -17.81 3.27 16.51
CA ASP A 90 -17.19 4.30 17.36
C ASP A 90 -15.94 4.89 16.65
N PRO A 91 -15.78 6.22 16.57
CA PRO A 91 -14.61 6.86 15.95
C PRO A 91 -13.25 6.45 16.56
N THR A 92 -13.26 5.98 17.81
CA THR A 92 -12.08 5.44 18.49
C THR A 92 -11.82 3.97 18.14
N SER A 93 -12.72 3.29 17.44
CA SER A 93 -12.48 1.95 16.91
C SER A 93 -11.45 1.95 15.79
N PHE A 94 -10.89 0.78 15.55
CA PHE A 94 -10.06 0.47 14.39
C PHE A 94 -10.40 -0.91 13.85
N ARG A 95 -10.00 -1.13 12.60
CA ARG A 95 -9.98 -2.45 11.98
C ARG A 95 -8.56 -2.81 11.58
N VAL A 96 -8.20 -4.08 11.75
CA VAL A 96 -6.99 -4.66 11.16
C VAL A 96 -7.44 -5.60 10.06
N MET A 97 -6.87 -5.41 8.88
CA MET A 97 -7.15 -6.20 7.69
C MET A 97 -5.88 -6.93 7.27
N CYS A 98 -5.98 -8.18 6.87
CA CYS A 98 -4.87 -8.95 6.31
C CYS A 98 -5.29 -9.51 4.96
N LEU A 99 -4.74 -8.96 3.88
CA LEU A 99 -4.99 -9.44 2.53
C LEU A 99 -3.99 -10.55 2.19
N ALA A 100 -4.49 -11.78 2.12
CA ALA A 100 -3.74 -12.94 1.67
C ALA A 100 -4.02 -13.18 0.19
N GLN A 101 -3.04 -12.88 -0.64
CA GLN A 101 -3.02 -13.22 -2.06
C GLN A 101 -2.44 -14.61 -2.23
N CYS A 102 -3.29 -15.58 -2.55
CA CYS A 102 -2.87 -16.92 -2.93
C CYS A 102 -2.87 -17.08 -4.46
N THR A 103 -2.18 -18.10 -4.97
CA THR A 103 -2.16 -18.42 -6.40
C THR A 103 -3.58 -18.52 -7.00
N THR A 104 -4.53 -19.10 -6.26
CA THR A 104 -5.89 -19.38 -6.75
C THR A 104 -7.00 -18.67 -5.99
N LYS A 105 -6.68 -17.96 -4.91
CA LYS A 105 -7.67 -17.30 -4.05
C LYS A 105 -7.15 -15.96 -3.57
N LEU A 106 -8.07 -15.06 -3.24
CA LEU A 106 -7.77 -13.86 -2.50
C LEU A 106 -8.67 -13.83 -1.28
N VAL A 107 -8.06 -13.80 -0.09
CA VAL A 107 -8.75 -13.88 1.19
C VAL A 107 -8.40 -12.65 2.02
N LEU A 108 -9.40 -12.00 2.59
CA LEU A 108 -9.23 -10.88 3.50
C LEU A 108 -9.63 -11.34 4.91
N PHE A 109 -8.69 -11.31 5.84
CA PHE A 109 -9.00 -11.45 7.26
C PHE A 109 -9.27 -10.08 7.85
N VAL A 110 -10.35 -9.92 8.60
CA VAL A 110 -10.77 -8.65 9.19
C VAL A 110 -10.99 -8.83 10.67
N PHE A 111 -10.30 -8.02 11.46
CA PHE A 111 -10.53 -7.84 12.89
C PHE A 111 -11.17 -6.48 13.12
N SER A 112 -12.30 -6.43 13.82
CA SER A 112 -12.86 -5.18 14.34
C SER A 112 -12.58 -5.06 15.82
N SER A 113 -12.04 -3.92 16.25
CA SER A 113 -11.75 -3.65 17.66
C SER A 113 -12.98 -3.61 18.56
N GLY A 114 -14.16 -3.34 17.99
CA GLY A 114 -15.45 -3.29 18.68
C GLY A 114 -16.03 -4.69 18.94
N ALA A 115 -15.97 -5.57 17.94
CA ALA A 115 -16.39 -6.97 18.11
C ALA A 115 -15.34 -7.82 18.84
N GLY A 116 -14.04 -7.52 18.64
CA GLY A 116 -12.94 -8.27 19.24
C GLY A 116 -12.67 -9.62 18.59
N GLU A 117 -13.22 -9.87 17.41
CA GLU A 117 -13.15 -11.16 16.71
C GLU A 117 -12.67 -11.00 15.26
N TRP A 118 -12.06 -12.06 14.73
CA TRP A 118 -11.66 -12.16 13.33
C TRP A 118 -12.77 -12.77 12.49
N HIS A 119 -12.90 -12.28 11.27
CA HIS A 119 -13.75 -12.84 10.22
C HIS A 119 -12.97 -12.89 8.91
N ALA A 120 -13.41 -13.69 7.94
CA ALA A 120 -12.77 -13.77 6.64
C ALA A 120 -13.77 -13.52 5.50
N VAL A 121 -13.31 -12.84 4.46
CA VAL A 121 -14.04 -12.59 3.22
C VAL A 121 -13.19 -13.10 2.06
N THR A 122 -13.81 -13.86 1.15
CA THR A 122 -13.14 -14.38 -0.04
C THR A 122 -13.59 -13.58 -1.27
N PHE A 123 -12.66 -13.31 -2.18
CA PHE A 123 -12.99 -12.73 -3.47
C PHE A 123 -13.17 -13.81 -4.54
N ASP A 124 -14.42 -14.07 -4.91
CA ASP A 124 -14.77 -15.09 -5.91
C ASP A 124 -14.28 -14.74 -7.33
N GLY A 125 -14.08 -13.44 -7.62
CA GLY A 125 -13.62 -12.95 -8.91
C GLY A 125 -12.11 -13.09 -9.15
N TRP A 126 -11.34 -13.61 -8.17
CA TRP A 126 -9.88 -13.61 -8.24
C TRP A 126 -9.35 -14.37 -9.46
N ILE A 127 -9.83 -15.59 -9.71
CA ILE A 127 -9.39 -16.39 -10.86
C ILE A 127 -9.68 -15.67 -12.19
N ALA A 128 -10.86 -15.06 -12.33
CA ALA A 128 -11.19 -14.30 -13.54
C ALA A 128 -10.28 -13.08 -13.73
N LEU A 129 -9.89 -12.43 -12.62
CA LEU A 129 -8.94 -11.33 -12.62
C LEU A 129 -7.54 -11.78 -13.07
N VAL A 130 -7.06 -12.93 -12.56
CA VAL A 130 -5.72 -13.44 -12.89
C VAL A 130 -5.62 -14.10 -14.26
N THR A 131 -6.72 -14.65 -14.78
CA THR A 131 -6.76 -15.35 -16.07
C THR A 131 -7.24 -14.47 -17.24
N SER A 132 -7.36 -13.16 -17.02
CA SER A 132 -7.88 -12.22 -18.02
C SER A 132 -7.13 -12.29 -19.38
N PRO A 133 -7.87 -12.31 -20.52
CA PRO A 133 -7.28 -12.48 -21.85
C PRO A 133 -6.36 -11.31 -22.20
N GLY A 134 -5.06 -11.60 -22.27
CA GLY A 134 -3.98 -10.61 -22.45
C GLY A 134 -2.77 -10.88 -21.56
N ASN A 135 -2.95 -11.64 -20.48
CA ASN A 135 -1.86 -12.17 -19.66
C ASN A 135 -1.17 -13.30 -20.45
N GLN A 136 -0.15 -12.97 -21.24
CA GLN A 136 0.68 -14.00 -21.84
C GLN A 136 1.58 -14.59 -20.75
N VAL A 137 1.63 -15.92 -20.74
CA VAL A 137 2.43 -16.84 -19.91
C VAL A 137 1.74 -17.31 -18.60
N PRO A 138 1.52 -18.64 -18.43
CA PRO A 138 1.07 -19.26 -17.18
C PRO A 138 2.02 -19.10 -15.97
N ASP A 139 3.27 -18.69 -16.21
CA ASP A 139 4.32 -18.46 -15.20
C ASP A 139 4.42 -16.99 -14.73
N ALA A 140 3.60 -16.07 -15.25
CA ALA A 140 3.62 -14.69 -14.80
C ALA A 140 2.88 -14.58 -13.45
N HIS A 141 3.61 -14.67 -12.34
CA HIS A 141 3.07 -14.34 -11.02
C HIS A 141 2.47 -12.94 -11.05
N LEU A 142 1.16 -12.83 -10.77
CA LEU A 142 0.52 -11.53 -10.58
C LEU A 142 1.24 -10.79 -9.46
N THR A 143 1.62 -9.55 -9.74
CA THR A 143 2.23 -8.66 -8.76
C THR A 143 1.38 -7.40 -8.62
N TRP A 144 1.37 -6.86 -7.41
CA TRP A 144 0.88 -5.50 -7.21
C TRP A 144 1.81 -4.55 -7.96
N ALA A 145 1.24 -3.82 -8.93
CA ALA A 145 1.93 -2.82 -9.73
C ALA A 145 1.98 -1.45 -9.04
N SER A 146 1.35 -1.35 -7.88
CA SER A 146 1.29 -0.18 -7.03
C SER A 146 1.32 -0.61 -5.58
N GLU A 147 1.64 0.33 -4.70
CA GLU A 147 1.27 0.20 -3.29
C GLU A 147 -0.25 0.21 -3.11
N ARG A 148 -0.69 -0.04 -1.88
CA ARG A 148 -2.08 0.09 -1.47
C ARG A 148 -2.42 1.56 -1.22
N TYR A 149 -3.43 2.08 -1.91
CA TYR A 149 -3.96 3.42 -1.66
C TYR A 149 -5.34 3.35 -1.02
N TYR A 150 -5.73 4.41 -0.30
CA TYR A 150 -7.06 4.56 0.27
C TYR A 150 -7.73 5.80 -0.32
N VAL A 151 -8.80 5.59 -1.09
CA VAL A 151 -9.45 6.61 -1.92
C VAL A 151 -10.95 6.39 -1.84
N HIS A 152 -11.75 7.41 -1.51
CA HIS A 152 -13.22 7.34 -1.47
C HIS A 152 -13.75 6.15 -0.66
N LYS A 153 -13.19 5.93 0.53
CA LYS A 153 -13.50 4.81 1.42
C LYS A 153 -13.15 3.41 0.90
N CYS A 154 -12.44 3.32 -0.21
CA CYS A 154 -11.97 2.05 -0.76
C CYS A 154 -10.46 1.93 -0.65
N PHE A 155 -9.97 0.73 -0.35
CA PHE A 155 -8.58 0.39 -0.65
C PHE A 155 -8.45 -0.01 -2.10
N CYS A 156 -7.34 0.34 -2.74
CA CYS A 156 -7.11 -0.03 -4.13
C CYS A 156 -5.67 -0.48 -4.42
N TRP A 157 -5.56 -1.45 -5.33
CA TRP A 157 -4.30 -2.06 -5.79
C TRP A 157 -4.32 -2.18 -7.33
N ALA A 158 -3.31 -1.64 -7.99
CA ALA A 158 -3.10 -1.94 -9.41
C ALA A 158 -2.57 -3.37 -9.57
N VAL A 159 -3.17 -4.13 -10.48
CA VAL A 159 -2.83 -5.54 -10.68
C VAL A 159 -2.19 -5.75 -12.06
N SER A 160 -0.92 -6.15 -12.07
CA SER A 160 -0.18 -6.48 -13.29
C SER A 160 -0.03 -8.00 -13.45
N PRO A 161 -0.14 -8.54 -14.68
CA PRO A 161 -0.26 -7.85 -15.97
C PRO A 161 -1.70 -7.56 -16.41
N SER A 162 -2.69 -7.86 -15.56
CA SER A 162 -4.12 -7.77 -15.93
C SER A 162 -4.60 -6.36 -16.30
N ASN A 163 -3.85 -5.30 -15.97
CA ASN A 163 -4.28 -3.90 -16.08
C ASN A 163 -5.66 -3.70 -15.44
N LYS A 164 -5.86 -4.25 -14.24
CA LYS A 164 -7.06 -4.08 -13.43
C LYS A 164 -6.72 -3.28 -12.18
N LEU A 165 -7.67 -2.51 -11.69
CA LEU A 165 -7.64 -1.92 -10.37
C LEU A 165 -8.56 -2.74 -9.48
N LEU A 166 -7.98 -3.50 -8.55
CA LEU A 166 -8.74 -4.17 -7.50
C LEU A 166 -9.11 -3.13 -6.46
N MET A 167 -10.37 -3.09 -6.06
CA MET A 167 -10.90 -2.19 -5.03
C MET A 167 -11.58 -3.01 -3.94
N LEU A 168 -11.37 -2.62 -2.69
CA LEU A 168 -12.05 -3.16 -1.51
C LEU A 168 -12.82 -2.03 -0.85
N ASP A 169 -14.15 -2.11 -0.87
CA ASP A 169 -15.01 -1.18 -0.15
C ASP A 169 -14.93 -1.47 1.35
N THR A 170 -14.55 -0.47 2.15
CA THR A 170 -14.37 -0.67 3.61
C THR A 170 -15.67 -0.62 4.40
N HIS A 171 -16.78 -0.19 3.80
CA HIS A 171 -18.10 -0.23 4.41
C HIS A 171 -18.74 -1.61 4.21
N THR A 172 -18.79 -2.09 2.97
CA THR A 172 -19.44 -3.38 2.64
C THR A 172 -18.52 -4.58 2.78
N MET A 173 -17.20 -4.38 2.84
CA MET A 173 -16.19 -5.44 2.77
C MET A 173 -16.21 -6.22 1.45
N GLU A 174 -16.75 -5.62 0.38
CA GLU A 174 -16.85 -6.26 -0.92
C GLU A 174 -15.69 -5.85 -1.83
N PHE A 175 -15.22 -6.84 -2.59
CA PHE A 175 -14.22 -6.64 -3.63
C PHE A 175 -14.89 -6.33 -4.97
N SER A 176 -14.31 -5.38 -5.70
CA SER A 176 -14.64 -5.10 -7.08
C SER A 176 -13.38 -4.88 -7.91
N ALA A 177 -13.49 -4.97 -9.23
CA ALA A 177 -12.36 -4.74 -10.12
C ALA A 177 -12.79 -3.95 -11.34
N VAL A 178 -12.03 -2.90 -11.67
CA VAL A 178 -12.26 -2.06 -12.84
C VAL A 178 -11.08 -2.12 -13.80
N ASP A 179 -11.33 -1.86 -15.09
CA ASP A 179 -10.29 -1.81 -16.10
C ASP A 179 -9.41 -0.57 -15.92
N LEU A 180 -8.10 -0.77 -15.86
CA LEU A 180 -7.12 0.29 -16.01
C LEU A 180 -6.77 0.46 -17.49
N PRO A 181 -6.43 1.69 -17.92
CA PRO A 181 -5.81 1.92 -19.22
C PRO A 181 -4.61 0.99 -19.38
N ARG A 182 -4.42 0.41 -20.56
CA ARG A 182 -3.22 -0.40 -20.83
C ARG A 182 -2.00 0.48 -20.74
N GLN A 183 -1.21 0.29 -19.68
CA GLN A 183 0.03 1.04 -19.45
C GLN A 183 1.26 0.26 -19.90
N HIS A 184 1.17 -1.06 -19.97
CA HIS A 184 2.30 -1.93 -20.27
C HIS A 184 2.48 -2.14 -21.78
N VAL A 185 3.66 -1.77 -22.29
CA VAL A 185 4.15 -2.18 -23.60
C VAL A 185 5.16 -3.32 -23.40
N PRO A 186 5.04 -4.47 -24.10
CA PRO A 186 5.99 -5.57 -23.98
C PRO A 186 7.44 -5.09 -24.12
N GLY A 187 8.29 -5.44 -23.15
CA GLY A 187 9.70 -5.04 -23.10
C GLY A 187 9.99 -3.74 -22.34
N GLN A 188 8.98 -3.07 -21.76
CA GLN A 188 9.15 -1.94 -20.85
C GLN A 188 8.93 -2.34 -19.39
N MET A 189 9.53 -1.61 -18.46
CA MET A 189 9.26 -1.77 -17.03
C MET A 189 7.79 -1.44 -16.72
N ILE A 190 7.21 -2.16 -15.76
CA ILE A 190 5.87 -1.85 -15.23
C ILE A 190 5.93 -0.44 -14.64
N PRO A 191 5.07 0.51 -15.09
CA PRO A 191 5.10 1.86 -14.57
C PRO A 191 4.56 1.88 -13.14
N MET A 192 5.16 2.73 -12.29
CA MET A 192 4.65 2.95 -10.95
C MET A 192 3.36 3.77 -11.01
N MET A 193 2.38 3.37 -10.22
CA MET A 193 1.06 4.02 -10.19
C MET A 193 0.73 4.49 -8.78
N ALA A 194 0.08 5.64 -8.70
CA ALA A 194 -0.58 6.12 -7.50
C ALA A 194 -2.05 6.44 -7.78
N PHE A 195 -2.91 6.19 -6.80
CA PHE A 195 -4.33 6.49 -6.90
C PHE A 195 -4.70 7.53 -5.86
N VAL A 196 -5.42 8.55 -6.30
CA VAL A 196 -5.73 9.73 -5.48
C VAL A 196 -7.18 10.15 -5.68
N GLU A 197 -7.73 10.83 -4.69
CA GLU A 197 -9.04 11.45 -4.81
C GLU A 197 -8.98 12.61 -5.81
N ALA A 198 -9.89 12.60 -6.77
CA ALA A 198 -10.20 13.74 -7.61
C ALA A 198 -11.50 14.39 -7.13
N GLY A 199 -11.72 15.65 -7.53
CA GLY A 199 -12.98 16.34 -7.28
C GLY A 199 -14.19 15.55 -7.79
N GLU A 200 -15.35 15.81 -7.18
CA GLU A 200 -16.64 15.20 -7.53
C GLU A 200 -16.73 13.69 -7.23
N GLY A 201 -15.97 13.18 -6.26
CA GLY A 201 -16.03 11.76 -5.87
C GLY A 201 -15.36 10.81 -6.88
N ARG A 202 -14.53 11.35 -7.78
CA ARG A 202 -13.85 10.59 -8.82
C ARG A 202 -12.47 10.14 -8.37
N LEU A 203 -11.97 9.06 -8.96
CA LEU A 203 -10.61 8.59 -8.74
C LEU A 203 -9.69 9.11 -9.85
N ALA A 204 -8.48 9.52 -9.47
CA ALA A 204 -7.42 9.87 -10.38
C ALA A 204 -6.25 8.89 -10.24
N MET A 205 -5.64 8.57 -11.37
CA MET A 205 -4.46 7.72 -11.47
C MET A 205 -3.28 8.57 -11.92
N PHE A 206 -2.22 8.54 -11.14
CA PHE A 206 -0.93 9.08 -11.51
C PHE A 206 -0.04 7.94 -11.99
N THR A 207 0.56 8.08 -13.17
CA THR A 207 1.48 7.08 -13.73
C THR A 207 2.85 7.73 -13.88
N LEU A 208 3.85 7.12 -13.25
CA LEU A 208 5.25 7.50 -13.42
C LEU A 208 5.88 6.57 -14.46
N MET A 209 6.28 7.14 -15.60
CA MET A 209 6.92 6.40 -16.69
C MET A 209 8.40 6.75 -16.73
N ASN A 210 9.25 5.74 -16.55
CA ASN A 210 10.67 5.89 -16.74
C ASN A 210 11.00 5.63 -18.22
N ARG A 211 11.25 6.68 -19.01
CA ARG A 211 11.77 6.51 -20.38
C ARG A 211 13.26 6.80 -20.37
N ILE A 212 13.98 6.04 -21.20
CA ILE A 212 15.45 6.08 -21.37
C ILE A 212 16.01 7.50 -21.59
N ASP A 213 15.20 8.45 -22.07
CA ASP A 213 15.64 9.83 -22.32
C ASP A 213 14.95 10.91 -21.46
N ASN A 214 13.87 10.61 -20.70
CA ASN A 214 13.15 11.58 -19.86
C ASN A 214 12.13 10.90 -18.94
N ASP A 215 12.17 11.19 -17.63
CA ASP A 215 11.11 10.83 -16.70
C ASP A 215 9.98 11.86 -16.76
N TYR A 216 8.77 11.39 -17.05
CA TYR A 216 7.57 12.21 -16.97
C TYR A 216 6.46 11.48 -16.25
N SER A 217 5.59 12.27 -15.66
CA SER A 217 4.43 11.78 -14.98
C SER A 217 3.15 12.17 -15.70
N LYS A 218 2.17 11.27 -15.68
CA LYS A 218 0.90 11.41 -16.37
C LYS A 218 -0.24 11.26 -15.39
N LEU A 219 -1.03 12.31 -15.23
CA LEU A 219 -2.27 12.29 -14.46
C LEU A 219 -3.43 11.95 -15.40
N GLN A 220 -4.15 10.88 -15.07
CA GLN A 220 -5.37 10.45 -15.74
C GLN A 220 -6.52 10.52 -14.75
N LYS A 221 -7.65 11.08 -15.16
CA LYS A 221 -8.88 11.09 -14.35
C LYS A 221 -9.87 10.13 -14.96
N ASP A 222 -10.69 9.52 -14.11
CA ASP A 222 -11.83 8.76 -14.59
C ASP A 222 -12.82 9.68 -15.33
N GLY A 223 -13.35 9.18 -16.44
CA GLY A 223 -14.26 9.90 -17.34
C GLY A 223 -15.73 9.68 -16.97
N ASP A 224 -16.61 10.58 -17.42
CA ASP A 224 -18.05 10.51 -17.16
C ASP A 224 -18.70 9.42 -18.03
N GLY A 225 -18.62 8.16 -17.58
CA GLY A 225 -19.21 6.99 -18.23
C GLY A 225 -18.21 5.91 -18.67
N ALA A 226 -18.66 4.66 -18.65
CA ALA A 226 -17.94 3.41 -18.88
C ALA A 226 -16.57 3.53 -19.60
N ASN A 227 -15.52 3.30 -18.81
CA ASN A 227 -14.19 2.79 -19.22
C ASN A 227 -13.29 3.69 -20.07
N LYS A 228 -13.37 5.02 -19.95
CA LYS A 228 -12.42 5.91 -20.64
C LYS A 228 -11.72 6.89 -19.69
N CYS A 229 -10.60 6.47 -19.12
CA CYS A 229 -9.66 7.39 -18.50
C CYS A 229 -8.97 8.22 -19.58
N HIS A 230 -9.07 9.54 -19.48
CA HIS A 230 -8.40 10.45 -20.41
C HIS A 230 -7.19 11.11 -19.72
N PRO A 231 -6.06 11.28 -20.44
CA PRO A 231 -4.94 12.06 -19.94
C PRO A 231 -5.40 13.50 -19.68
N VAL A 232 -5.19 13.98 -18.46
CA VAL A 232 -5.53 15.35 -18.09
C VAL A 232 -4.30 16.25 -18.15
N ALA A 233 -3.15 15.74 -17.70
CA ALA A 233 -1.91 16.49 -17.70
C ALA A 233 -0.70 15.58 -17.80
N THR A 234 0.36 16.10 -18.40
CA THR A 234 1.71 15.52 -18.38
C THR A 234 2.63 16.53 -17.72
N ILE A 235 3.37 16.09 -16.71
CA ILE A 235 4.29 16.95 -15.95
C ILE A 235 5.70 16.43 -16.21
N SER A 236 6.56 17.33 -16.66
CA SER A 236 7.99 17.07 -16.79
C SER A 236 8.63 17.13 -15.42
N LEU A 237 9.33 16.08 -15.03
CA LEU A 237 10.12 16.07 -13.81
C LEU A 237 11.54 16.59 -14.10
N PRO A 238 12.23 17.17 -13.11
CA PRO A 238 13.63 17.58 -13.28
C PRO A 238 14.52 16.44 -13.78
N LEU A 239 15.42 16.75 -14.71
CA LEU A 239 16.38 15.80 -15.27
C LEU A 239 17.49 15.43 -14.26
N GLY A 240 18.17 14.32 -14.50
CA GLY A 240 19.29 13.85 -13.67
C GLY A 240 18.85 12.97 -12.49
N TYR A 241 17.57 12.64 -12.42
CA TYR A 241 17.00 11.75 -11.42
C TYR A 241 16.16 10.67 -12.09
N ARG A 242 16.20 9.47 -11.49
CA ARG A 242 15.19 8.43 -11.65
C ARG A 242 14.20 8.55 -10.50
N TYR A 243 12.92 8.67 -10.79
CA TYR A 243 11.93 8.86 -9.73
C TYR A 243 11.29 7.56 -9.26
N THR A 244 10.93 7.52 -7.98
CA THR A 244 10.02 6.52 -7.40
C THR A 244 8.88 7.23 -6.65
N ILE A 245 7.71 6.59 -6.60
CA ILE A 245 6.59 7.07 -5.79
C ILE A 245 6.80 6.57 -4.36
N MET A 246 6.72 7.47 -3.38
CA MET A 246 6.84 7.13 -1.97
C MET A 246 5.48 6.94 -1.30
N ASP A 247 4.57 7.91 -1.45
CA ASP A 247 3.23 7.88 -0.84
C ASP A 247 2.37 9.05 -1.38
N VAL A 248 1.09 9.06 -1.04
CA VAL A 248 0.15 10.17 -1.25
C VAL A 248 -0.46 10.59 0.08
N ALA A 249 -0.31 11.86 0.47
CA ALA A 249 -1.11 12.42 1.55
C ALA A 249 -1.33 13.93 1.43
N GLY A 250 -2.41 14.41 2.06
CA GLY A 250 -2.67 15.84 2.21
C GLY A 250 -2.82 16.61 0.90
N GLY A 251 -3.19 15.94 -0.20
CA GLY A 251 -3.26 16.55 -1.54
C GLY A 251 -1.92 16.62 -2.27
N TYR A 252 -0.89 15.94 -1.78
CA TYR A 252 0.43 15.86 -2.40
C TYR A 252 0.79 14.42 -2.74
N LEU A 253 1.46 14.24 -3.87
CA LEU A 253 2.19 13.02 -4.19
C LEU A 253 3.65 13.22 -3.81
N LEU A 254 4.20 12.30 -3.02
CA LEU A 254 5.60 12.34 -2.64
C LEU A 254 6.43 11.46 -3.58
N LEU A 255 7.51 12.04 -4.09
CA LEU A 255 8.43 11.40 -5.00
C LEU A 255 9.84 11.40 -4.40
N GLN A 256 10.57 10.31 -4.61
CA GLN A 256 12.00 10.26 -4.35
C GLN A 256 12.75 10.29 -5.67
N GLY A 257 13.60 11.29 -5.86
CA GLY A 257 14.54 11.39 -6.96
C GLY A 257 15.84 10.67 -6.58
N ILE A 258 16.15 9.62 -7.33
CA ILE A 258 17.40 8.87 -7.24
C ILE A 258 18.37 9.45 -8.28
N PRO A 259 19.49 10.08 -7.88
CA PRO A 259 20.43 10.65 -8.83
C PRO A 259 20.94 9.61 -9.84
N GLU A 260 20.96 9.94 -11.13
CA GLU A 260 21.39 8.98 -12.17
C GLU A 260 22.85 8.54 -12.00
N ASN A 261 23.70 9.42 -11.45
CA ASN A 261 25.10 9.16 -11.16
C ASN A 261 25.33 8.48 -9.79
N LEU A 262 24.28 8.03 -9.09
CA LEU A 262 24.39 7.42 -7.77
C LEU A 262 25.42 6.28 -7.71
N HIS A 263 25.48 5.47 -8.77
CA HIS A 263 26.41 4.33 -8.85
C HIS A 263 27.78 4.69 -9.42
N SER A 264 27.97 5.92 -9.89
CA SER A 264 29.25 6.39 -10.46
C SER A 264 30.26 6.81 -9.38
N ALA A 265 29.80 7.08 -8.16
CA ALA A 265 30.66 7.50 -7.04
C ALA A 265 30.80 6.40 -5.97
N PRO A 266 31.97 6.33 -5.28
CA PRO A 266 32.15 5.44 -4.14
C PRO A 266 31.20 5.83 -2.99
N LEU A 267 30.80 4.86 -2.15
CA LEU A 267 29.82 5.03 -1.06
C LEU A 267 29.92 6.33 -0.21
N PRO A 268 31.11 6.81 0.22
CA PRO A 268 31.20 8.04 1.00
C PRO A 268 30.93 9.33 0.20
N GLU A 269 30.98 9.27 -1.13
CA GLU A 269 30.80 10.40 -2.05
C GLU A 269 29.52 10.27 -2.88
N ARG A 270 28.67 9.27 -2.57
CA ARG A 270 27.39 9.11 -3.27
C ARG A 270 26.50 10.33 -3.02
N PRO A 271 25.85 10.83 -4.08
CA PRO A 271 24.89 11.91 -3.93
C PRO A 271 23.73 11.46 -3.05
N ASP A 272 23.17 12.41 -2.32
CA ASP A 272 21.96 12.20 -1.52
C ASP A 272 20.76 11.94 -2.45
N PHE A 273 19.76 11.24 -1.92
CA PHE A 273 18.45 11.07 -2.54
C PHE A 273 17.61 12.30 -2.26
N ASP A 274 17.02 12.89 -3.28
CA ASP A 274 16.17 14.07 -3.14
C ASP A 274 14.71 13.66 -2.98
N CYS A 275 13.98 14.37 -2.14
CA CYS A 275 12.55 14.17 -1.91
C CYS A 275 11.79 15.37 -2.46
N PHE A 276 10.76 15.09 -3.26
CA PHE A 276 9.91 16.10 -3.88
C PHE A 276 8.46 15.90 -3.47
N SER A 277 7.73 17.00 -3.35
CA SER A 277 6.28 17.01 -3.17
C SER A 277 5.63 17.62 -4.41
N LEU A 278 4.74 16.87 -5.04
CA LEU A 278 3.93 17.34 -6.15
C LEU A 278 2.53 17.69 -5.65
N ASN A 279 2.13 18.95 -5.74
CA ASN A 279 0.78 19.38 -5.43
C ASN A 279 -0.20 18.84 -6.48
N LEU A 280 -1.17 18.03 -6.08
CA LEU A 280 -2.10 17.36 -7.01
C LEU A 280 -3.13 18.32 -7.64
N GLN A 281 -3.32 19.50 -7.06
CA GLN A 281 -4.23 20.52 -7.57
C GLN A 281 -3.53 21.46 -8.56
N THR A 282 -2.35 21.98 -8.20
CA THR A 282 -1.61 22.95 -9.03
C THR A 282 -0.63 22.29 -9.99
N LEU A 283 -0.31 21.01 -9.77
CA LEU A 283 0.72 20.25 -10.47
C LEU A 283 2.11 20.87 -10.36
N GLN A 284 2.34 21.65 -9.30
CA GLN A 284 3.64 22.22 -8.99
C GLN A 284 4.47 21.24 -8.17
N LEU A 285 5.69 21.00 -8.65
CA LEU A 285 6.67 20.17 -7.97
C LEU A 285 7.60 21.06 -7.14
N GLU A 286 7.77 20.69 -5.88
CA GLU A 286 8.68 21.37 -4.95
C GLU A 286 9.69 20.38 -4.38
N TRP A 287 10.94 20.81 -4.24
CA TRP A 287 11.95 20.05 -3.50
C TRP A 287 11.74 20.28 -2.00
N PHE A 288 11.71 19.20 -1.22
CA PHE A 288 11.43 19.24 0.21
C PHE A 288 12.68 18.99 1.07
N CYS A 289 13.43 17.92 0.79
CA CYS A 289 14.65 17.60 1.53
C CYS A 289 15.56 16.63 0.76
N ALA A 290 16.79 16.47 1.25
CA ALA A 290 17.73 15.44 0.81
C ALA A 290 17.96 14.41 1.92
N ASN A 291 18.15 13.15 1.56
CA ASN A 291 18.41 12.05 2.48
C ASN A 291 19.55 11.16 1.98
N LYS A 292 20.40 10.68 2.88
CA LYS A 292 21.51 9.76 2.54
C LYS A 292 21.05 8.36 2.17
N TYR A 293 19.87 7.98 2.64
CA TYR A 293 19.34 6.64 2.48
C TYR A 293 18.05 6.67 1.67
N MET A 294 17.91 5.66 0.80
CA MET A 294 16.67 5.41 0.08
C MET A 294 15.53 5.20 1.08
N ILE A 295 14.38 5.80 0.80
CA ILE A 295 13.20 5.67 1.65
C ILE A 295 12.32 4.62 0.99
N GLY A 296 12.31 3.41 1.53
CA GLY A 296 11.50 2.30 1.02
C GLY A 296 10.01 2.40 1.35
N GLY A 297 9.62 3.39 2.17
CA GLY A 297 8.25 3.69 2.55
C GLY A 297 8.25 4.86 3.54
N ALA A 298 7.35 5.83 3.33
CA ALA A 298 7.23 7.02 4.16
C ALA A 298 5.84 7.07 4.78
N PRO A 299 5.56 6.30 5.86
CA PRO A 299 4.28 6.40 6.55
C PRO A 299 4.09 7.85 7.02
N LEU A 300 3.23 8.60 6.32
CA LEU A 300 3.01 10.00 6.61
C LEU A 300 2.21 10.10 7.91
N TYR A 301 2.82 10.73 8.92
CA TYR A 301 2.19 10.98 10.21
C TYR A 301 1.10 12.06 10.06
N ALA A 302 -0.08 11.65 9.62
CA ALA A 302 -1.26 12.49 9.48
C ALA A 302 -2.47 11.86 10.19
N GLY A 303 -3.41 12.69 10.67
CA GLY A 303 -4.73 12.24 11.12
C GLY A 303 -4.81 11.59 12.51
N PHE A 304 -4.24 12.19 13.56
CA PHE A 304 -4.37 11.65 14.93
C PHE A 304 -5.85 11.56 15.38
N PRO A 305 -6.37 10.37 15.73
CA PRO A 305 -7.71 10.23 16.29
C PRO A 305 -7.72 10.67 17.76
N PRO A 306 -8.89 11.04 18.31
CA PRO A 306 -9.04 11.21 19.75
C PRO A 306 -8.73 9.89 20.49
N SER A 307 -8.12 10.04 21.67
CA SER A 307 -7.57 8.99 22.54
C SER A 307 -8.38 7.69 22.61
N LEU A 308 -7.69 6.54 22.53
CA LEU A 308 -8.20 5.24 22.98
C LEU A 308 -8.36 5.27 24.52
N THR A 309 -9.56 5.68 24.96
CA THR A 309 -10.09 5.76 26.34
C THR A 309 -9.38 6.65 27.36
N PRO A 310 -10.15 7.35 28.24
CA PRO A 310 -9.59 8.15 29.34
C PRO A 310 -8.81 7.25 30.30
N PRO A 311 -7.79 7.80 31.00
CA PRO A 311 -6.92 7.01 31.86
C PRO A 311 -7.72 6.28 32.94
N THR A 312 -7.58 4.96 33.01
CA THR A 312 -7.87 4.23 34.24
C THR A 312 -6.71 4.52 35.19
N VAL A 313 -7.03 5.15 36.32
CA VAL A 313 -6.10 5.53 37.40
C VAL A 313 -5.36 4.31 37.94
#